data_AF-A0A1A8DA58-F1
#
_entry.id   AF-A0A1A8DA58-F1
#
_cell.length_a   1.000
_cell.length_b   1.000
_cell.length_c   1.000
_cell.angle_alpha   90.00
_cell.angle_beta   90.00
_cell.angle_gamma   90.00
#
_symmetry.space_group_name_H-M   'P 1'
#
loop_
_entity.id
_entity.type
_entity.pdbx_description
1 polymer ?
#
loop_
_entity_poly.entity_id
_entity_poly.type
_entity_poly.pdbx_seq_one_letter_code
_entity_poly.pdbx_strand_id
1 'polypeptide(L)'
;MEIKTTSSEGLILWQGVAPGEHGKGKDFISLGLENGHLVFSYQLGSGEAKILSRKLISDGNWHKVTAVRTGKDGYIQIDGGEMLHGQSKGKSLMVNTKGSIYLGGAPDMSTTTGGKFTSGMAGCVKNLTLMNALPGQQSAQAVDLQAHADHGVNVQPCSS
;
A
#
# COMPACT_ATOMS: atom_id res chain seq x y z
N MET A 1 -7.70 6.32 -0.08
CA MET A 1 -6.98 6.89 1.08
C MET A 1 -6.47 8.28 0.73
N GLU A 2 -6.15 9.10 1.73
CA GLU A 2 -5.45 10.37 1.53
C GLU A 2 -4.12 10.37 2.26
N ILE A 3 -3.10 10.97 1.65
CA ILE A 3 -1.70 10.94 2.11
C ILE A 3 -1.14 12.36 2.08
N LYS A 4 -0.38 12.73 3.11
CA LYS A 4 0.45 13.95 3.14
C LYS A 4 1.84 13.61 3.63
N THR A 5 2.88 13.89 2.85
CA THR A 5 4.26 13.54 3.20
C THR A 5 5.27 14.39 2.42
N THR A 6 6.49 14.49 2.94
CA THR A 6 7.66 15.01 2.23
C THR A 6 8.74 13.94 2.02
N SER A 7 8.46 12.69 2.39
CA SER A 7 9.38 11.57 2.17
C SER A 7 9.48 11.24 0.69
N SER A 8 10.70 11.11 0.17
CA SER A 8 10.93 10.66 -1.20
C SER A 8 10.85 9.13 -1.33
N GLU A 9 11.17 8.41 -0.25
CA GLU A 9 11.16 6.95 -0.17
C GLU A 9 10.37 6.52 1.07
N GLY A 10 9.81 5.32 1.02
CA GLY A 10 9.26 4.68 2.22
C GLY A 10 7.98 3.90 1.99
N LEU A 11 7.69 3.01 2.93
CA LEU A 11 6.48 2.21 2.93
C LEU A 11 5.27 3.03 3.38
N ILE A 12 4.18 2.96 2.61
CA ILE A 12 2.87 3.53 2.97
C ILE A 12 1.94 2.43 3.50
N LEU A 13 1.80 1.33 2.77
CA LEU A 13 0.94 0.20 3.13
C LEU A 13 1.61 -1.11 2.74
N TRP A 14 1.60 -2.10 3.62
CA TRP A 14 2.06 -3.46 3.33
C TRP A 14 1.07 -4.50 3.83
N GLN A 15 0.78 -5.50 3.02
CA GLN A 15 0.16 -6.75 3.45
C GLN A 15 0.91 -7.91 2.79
N GLY A 16 1.41 -8.85 3.59
CA GLY A 16 2.33 -9.88 3.12
C GLY A 16 2.26 -11.18 3.93
N VAL A 17 3.43 -11.71 4.24
CA VAL A 17 3.64 -12.89 5.10
C VAL A 17 3.23 -12.63 6.55
N ALA A 18 3.07 -13.71 7.33
CA ALA A 18 2.79 -13.60 8.75
C ALA A 18 3.97 -12.93 9.51
N PRO A 19 3.72 -12.30 10.67
CA PRO A 19 4.79 -11.73 11.50
C PRO A 19 5.89 -12.76 11.78
N GLY A 20 7.16 -12.36 11.63
CA GLY A 20 8.32 -13.23 11.84
C GLY A 20 8.74 -14.08 10.62
N GLU A 21 7.97 -14.08 9.54
CA GLU A 21 8.36 -14.74 8.29
C GLU A 21 9.12 -13.80 7.33
N HIS A 22 9.94 -14.39 6.45
CA HIS A 22 10.65 -13.64 5.41
C HIS A 22 9.76 -13.39 4.18
N GLY A 23 9.56 -12.11 3.82
CA GLY A 23 8.73 -11.71 2.68
C GLY A 23 9.34 -11.95 1.29
N LYS A 24 10.62 -12.35 1.21
CA LYS A 24 11.33 -12.49 -0.07
C LYS A 24 10.69 -13.57 -0.94
N GLY A 25 10.25 -13.17 -2.13
CA GLY A 25 9.63 -14.07 -3.12
C GLY A 25 8.22 -14.56 -2.74
N LYS A 26 7.60 -13.98 -1.72
CA LYS A 26 6.25 -14.30 -1.26
C LYS A 26 5.23 -13.32 -1.82
N ASP A 27 3.96 -13.69 -1.73
CA ASP A 27 2.86 -12.83 -2.13
C ASP A 27 2.78 -11.60 -1.23
N PHE A 28 2.48 -10.45 -1.83
CA PHE A 28 2.24 -9.21 -1.10
C PHE A 28 1.40 -8.23 -1.93
N ILE A 29 0.81 -7.27 -1.22
CA ILE A 29 0.26 -6.03 -1.77
C ILE A 29 0.91 -4.87 -1.03
N SER A 30 1.35 -3.86 -1.77
CA SER A 30 2.04 -2.71 -1.18
C SER A 30 1.74 -1.39 -1.89
N LEU A 31 1.70 -0.32 -1.09
CA LEU A 31 1.87 1.05 -1.54
C LEU A 31 3.13 1.62 -0.91
N GLY A 32 3.90 2.37 -1.67
CA GLY A 32 5.12 3.02 -1.19
C GLY A 32 5.49 4.25 -2.01
N LEU A 33 6.61 4.85 -1.66
CA LEU A 33 7.20 6.01 -2.33
C LEU A 33 8.52 5.61 -2.98
N GLU A 34 8.74 6.08 -4.20
CA GLU A 34 10.01 5.99 -4.93
C GLU A 34 10.24 7.30 -5.67
N ASN A 35 11.35 7.98 -5.36
CA ASN A 35 11.68 9.32 -5.82
C ASN A 35 10.49 10.29 -5.66
N GLY A 36 9.74 10.15 -4.58
CA GLY A 36 8.59 10.99 -4.23
C GLY A 36 7.30 10.70 -5.00
N HIS A 37 7.30 9.68 -5.86
CA HIS A 37 6.14 9.21 -6.60
C HIS A 37 5.49 8.03 -5.88
N LEU A 38 4.17 7.87 -6.01
CA LEU A 38 3.48 6.71 -5.51
C LEU A 38 3.85 5.49 -6.34
N VAL A 39 4.18 4.38 -5.66
CA VAL A 39 4.30 3.06 -6.28
C VAL A 39 3.23 2.13 -5.72
N PHE A 40 2.49 1.48 -6.60
CA PHE A 40 1.64 0.34 -6.27
C PHE A 40 2.29 -0.93 -6.80
N SER A 41 2.62 -1.85 -5.90
CA SER A 41 3.28 -3.10 -6.24
C SER A 41 2.59 -4.29 -5.58
N TYR A 42 2.48 -5.38 -6.33
CA TYR A 42 1.91 -6.63 -5.85
C TYR A 42 2.57 -7.85 -6.51
N GLN A 43 2.73 -8.92 -5.74
CA GLN A 43 3.23 -10.22 -6.16
C GLN A 43 2.17 -11.28 -5.87
N LEU A 44 1.91 -12.14 -6.86
CA LEU A 44 0.88 -13.18 -6.81
C LEU A 44 1.48 -14.60 -6.95
N GLY A 45 2.80 -14.72 -6.82
CA GLY A 45 3.55 -15.98 -6.89
C GLY A 45 4.18 -16.29 -8.25
N SER A 46 3.91 -15.50 -9.29
CA SER A 46 4.44 -15.71 -10.65
C SER A 46 5.09 -14.49 -11.30
N GLY A 47 5.31 -13.42 -10.53
CA GLY A 47 5.95 -12.19 -10.99
C GLY A 47 5.25 -10.94 -10.47
N GLU A 48 6.05 -9.93 -10.16
CA GLU A 48 5.59 -8.68 -9.56
C GLU A 48 5.04 -7.70 -10.62
N ALA A 49 3.96 -7.00 -10.27
CA ALA A 49 3.53 -5.78 -10.94
C ALA A 49 4.10 -4.57 -10.20
N LYS A 50 4.48 -3.53 -10.94
CA LYS A 50 4.87 -2.23 -10.39
C LYS A 50 4.24 -1.12 -11.22
N ILE A 51 3.43 -0.29 -10.59
CA ILE A 51 2.73 0.83 -11.23
C ILE A 51 3.17 2.11 -10.52
N LEU A 52 3.83 3.01 -11.26
CA LEU A 52 4.40 4.25 -10.74
C LEU A 52 3.55 5.45 -11.16
N SER A 53 3.28 6.37 -10.25
CA SER A 53 2.58 7.61 -10.58
C SER A 53 3.46 8.53 -11.44
N ARG A 54 2.83 9.32 -12.32
CA ARG A 54 3.49 10.45 -13.00
C ARG A 54 3.59 11.68 -12.11
N LYS A 55 2.65 11.82 -11.17
CA LYS A 55 2.58 12.94 -10.24
C LYS A 55 3.45 12.65 -9.01
N LEU A 56 4.26 13.62 -8.62
CA LEU A 56 4.96 13.66 -7.34
C LEU A 56 3.92 13.90 -6.22
N ILE A 57 3.93 13.06 -5.19
CA ILE A 57 2.98 13.16 -4.05
C ILE A 57 3.67 13.49 -2.72
N SER A 58 4.97 13.74 -2.78
CA SER A 58 5.84 14.06 -1.63
C SER A 58 6.08 15.58 -1.49
N ASP A 59 5.12 16.38 -1.93
CA ASP A 59 5.20 17.84 -1.95
C ASP A 59 4.70 18.50 -0.63
N GLY A 60 4.37 17.68 0.38
CA GLY A 60 3.83 18.14 1.65
C GLY A 60 2.34 18.49 1.61
N ASN A 61 1.63 18.27 0.50
CA ASN A 61 0.19 18.47 0.39
C ASN A 61 -0.60 17.16 0.52
N TRP A 62 -1.91 17.28 0.74
CA TRP A 62 -2.80 16.12 0.75
C TRP A 62 -3.08 15.65 -0.67
N HIS A 63 -2.84 14.36 -0.92
CA HIS A 63 -3.19 13.68 -2.17
C HIS A 63 -4.15 12.53 -1.91
N LYS A 64 -5.22 12.45 -2.73
CA LYS A 64 -6.11 11.31 -2.75
C LYS A 64 -5.53 10.22 -3.63
N VAL A 65 -5.30 9.05 -3.04
CA VAL A 65 -4.79 7.87 -3.71
C VAL A 65 -5.86 6.79 -3.79
N THR A 66 -6.08 6.31 -5.02
CA THR A 66 -6.88 5.13 -5.33
C THR A 66 -5.98 4.10 -6.00
N ALA A 67 -5.95 2.89 -5.46
CA ALA A 67 -5.27 1.74 -6.06
C ALA A 67 -6.25 0.58 -6.14
N VAL A 68 -6.38 -0.02 -7.32
CA VAL A 68 -7.35 -1.08 -7.59
C VAL A 68 -6.65 -2.22 -8.31
N ARG A 69 -7.04 -3.45 -7.98
CA ARG A 69 -6.57 -4.67 -8.65
C ARG A 69 -7.74 -5.61 -8.91
N THR A 70 -7.81 -6.11 -10.14
CA THR A 70 -8.75 -7.14 -10.58
C THR A 70 -7.95 -8.28 -11.20
N GLY A 71 -7.81 -9.38 -10.47
CA GLY A 71 -6.93 -10.48 -10.89
C GLY A 71 -5.49 -9.99 -11.07
N LYS A 72 -4.98 -10.05 -12.30
CA LYS A 72 -3.61 -9.62 -12.60
C LYS A 72 -3.44 -8.15 -12.87
N ASP A 73 -4.53 -7.50 -13.25
CA ASP A 73 -4.55 -6.13 -13.73
C ASP A 73 -4.77 -5.20 -12.56
N GLY A 74 -4.06 -4.07 -12.56
CA GLY A 74 -4.25 -3.04 -11.56
C GLY A 74 -4.08 -1.66 -12.16
N TYR A 75 -4.54 -0.68 -11.42
CA TYR A 75 -4.30 0.72 -11.73
C TYR A 75 -4.15 1.56 -10.47
N ILE A 76 -3.51 2.71 -10.64
CA ILE A 76 -3.51 3.79 -9.66
C ILE A 76 -4.15 5.04 -10.25
N GLN A 77 -4.75 5.85 -9.39
CA GLN A 77 -5.27 7.16 -9.72
C GLN A 77 -4.94 8.12 -8.58
N ILE A 78 -4.37 9.28 -8.93
CA ILE A 78 -3.99 10.34 -7.99
C ILE A 78 -4.90 11.54 -8.23
N ASP A 79 -5.54 12.04 -7.18
CA ASP A 79 -6.39 13.24 -7.19
C ASP A 79 -7.48 13.25 -8.27
N GLY A 80 -7.99 12.06 -8.64
CA GLY A 80 -9.00 11.91 -9.69
C GLY A 80 -8.47 12.15 -11.11
N GLY A 81 -7.15 12.21 -11.31
CA GLY A 81 -6.50 12.36 -12.61
C GLY A 81 -6.54 11.08 -13.47
N GLU A 82 -5.58 10.96 -14.39
CA GLU A 82 -5.45 9.79 -15.28
C GLU A 82 -5.23 8.49 -14.50
N MET A 83 -5.87 7.41 -14.94
CA MET A 83 -5.61 6.06 -14.42
C MET A 83 -4.37 5.49 -15.09
N LEU A 84 -3.37 5.11 -14.29
CA LEU A 84 -2.16 4.46 -14.79
C LEU A 84 -2.26 2.97 -14.50
N HIS A 85 -2.18 2.17 -15.56
CA HIS A 85 -2.39 0.74 -15.51
C HIS A 85 -1.07 -0.05 -15.47
N GLY A 86 -1.13 -1.25 -14.92
CA GLY A 86 -0.07 -2.24 -15.02
C GLY A 86 -0.56 -3.61 -14.59
N GLN A 87 0.24 -4.63 -14.88
CA GLN A 87 -0.17 -6.01 -14.73
C GLN A 87 0.98 -6.85 -14.17
N SER A 88 0.64 -7.81 -13.31
CA SER A 88 1.59 -8.83 -12.83
C SER A 88 1.99 -9.79 -13.94
N LYS A 89 3.22 -10.33 -13.85
CA LYS A 89 3.71 -11.34 -14.80
C LYS A 89 3.23 -12.74 -14.42
N GLY A 90 3.27 -13.66 -15.38
CA GLY A 90 2.92 -15.07 -15.18
C GLY A 90 1.42 -15.36 -15.18
N LYS A 91 1.02 -16.43 -14.48
CA LYS A 91 -0.34 -17.02 -14.58
C LYS A 91 -1.20 -16.84 -13.32
N SER A 92 -0.60 -16.49 -12.18
CA SER A 92 -1.34 -16.39 -10.92
C SER A 92 -2.26 -15.17 -10.90
N LEU A 93 -3.47 -15.33 -10.35
CA LEU A 93 -4.48 -14.26 -10.25
C LEU A 93 -4.79 -13.85 -8.80
N MET A 94 -4.62 -14.78 -7.87
CA MET A 94 -4.98 -14.59 -6.47
C MET A 94 -3.75 -14.22 -5.67
N VAL A 95 -3.96 -13.35 -4.69
CA VAL A 95 -2.96 -13.04 -3.66
C VAL A 95 -3.23 -13.95 -2.47
N ASN A 96 -2.21 -14.59 -1.92
CA ASN A 96 -2.32 -15.41 -0.72
C ASN A 96 -1.46 -14.83 0.41
N THR A 97 -1.96 -13.76 1.02
CA THR A 97 -1.34 -13.11 2.18
C THR A 97 -2.06 -13.51 3.47
N LYS A 98 -1.27 -13.74 4.53
CA LYS A 98 -1.77 -14.13 5.86
C LYS A 98 -1.40 -13.12 6.95
N GLY A 99 -0.56 -12.13 6.61
CA GLY A 99 -0.11 -11.12 7.54
C GLY A 99 -1.11 -10.00 7.78
N SER A 100 -0.88 -9.30 8.88
CA SER A 100 -1.52 -8.03 9.19
C SER A 100 -1.27 -6.99 8.09
N ILE A 101 -2.15 -5.99 8.04
CA ILE A 101 -1.94 -4.80 7.22
C ILE A 101 -1.13 -3.81 8.06
N TYR A 102 0.01 -3.40 7.52
CA TYR A 102 0.87 -2.39 8.10
C TYR A 102 0.70 -1.06 7.37
N LEU A 103 0.71 0.04 8.11
CA LEU A 103 0.58 1.40 7.59
C LEU A 103 1.73 2.26 8.09
N GLY A 104 2.35 3.03 7.19
CA GLY A 104 3.42 3.96 7.51
C GLY A 104 4.77 3.31 7.88
N GLY A 105 4.82 2.00 8.10
CA GLY A 105 6.00 1.23 8.48
C GLY A 105 5.62 -0.18 8.92
N ALA A 106 6.59 -1.06 9.14
CA ALA A 106 6.39 -2.43 9.61
C ALA A 106 7.57 -2.89 10.51
N PRO A 107 7.36 -3.86 11.41
CA PRO A 107 8.46 -4.50 12.15
C PRO A 107 9.46 -5.15 11.18
N ASP A 108 10.74 -5.10 11.53
CA ASP A 108 11.84 -5.70 10.75
C ASP A 108 11.70 -5.47 9.23
N MET A 109 11.55 -4.20 8.83
CA MET A 109 11.24 -3.74 7.47
C MET A 109 11.88 -4.57 6.36
N SER A 110 13.20 -4.78 6.42
CA SER A 110 13.92 -5.54 5.40
C SER A 110 13.47 -7.01 5.32
N THR A 111 13.27 -7.67 6.47
CA THR A 111 12.78 -9.05 6.53
C THR A 111 11.34 -9.16 6.06
N THR A 112 10.46 -8.32 6.63
CA THR A 112 9.01 -8.31 6.35
C THR A 112 8.71 -7.99 4.89
N THR A 113 9.45 -7.05 4.30
CA THR A 113 9.25 -6.61 2.91
C THR A 113 10.16 -7.31 1.90
N GLY A 114 10.99 -8.25 2.34
CA GLY A 114 11.96 -8.92 1.48
C GLY A 114 13.00 -7.99 0.85
N GLY A 115 13.37 -6.91 1.56
CA GLY A 115 14.34 -5.90 1.17
C GLY A 115 13.79 -4.79 0.28
N LYS A 116 12.46 -4.74 0.05
CA LYS A 116 11.83 -3.73 -0.81
C LYS A 116 11.80 -2.35 -0.19
N PHE A 117 11.62 -2.30 1.12
CA PHE A 117 11.62 -1.06 1.88
C PHE A 117 12.54 -1.22 3.08
N THR A 118 13.33 -0.20 3.34
CA THR A 118 14.20 -0.12 4.52
C THR A 118 13.62 0.80 5.59
N SER A 119 12.67 1.67 5.23
CA SER A 119 12.01 2.61 6.12
C SER A 119 10.53 2.79 5.78
N GLY A 120 9.79 3.31 6.76
CA GLY A 120 8.43 3.80 6.60
C GLY A 120 8.38 5.24 6.06
N MET A 121 7.20 5.68 5.63
CA MET A 121 6.97 7.09 5.30
C MET A 121 6.87 7.94 6.58
N ALA A 122 7.39 9.16 6.55
CA ALA A 122 7.10 10.17 7.57
C ALA A 122 5.98 11.08 7.04
N GLY A 123 4.82 11.07 7.68
CA GLY A 123 3.69 11.85 7.22
C GLY A 123 2.36 11.39 7.81
N CYS A 124 1.29 11.71 7.09
CA CYS A 124 -0.07 11.50 7.54
C CYS A 124 -0.87 10.67 6.54
N VAL A 125 -1.69 9.78 7.08
CA VAL A 125 -2.68 8.99 6.32
C VAL A 125 -4.03 9.17 6.98
N LYS A 126 -5.07 9.42 6.17
CA LYS A 126 -6.46 9.48 6.63
C LYS A 126 -7.40 8.86 5.59
N ASN A 127 -8.65 8.63 6.00
CA ASN A 127 -9.71 8.14 5.12
C ASN A 127 -9.29 6.87 4.35
N LEU A 128 -8.66 5.94 5.07
CA LEU A 128 -8.29 4.64 4.52
C LEU A 128 -9.55 3.80 4.37
N THR A 129 -9.78 3.30 3.17
CA THR A 129 -10.85 2.36 2.88
C THR A 129 -10.23 1.15 2.20
N LEU A 130 -10.50 -0.04 2.74
CA LEU A 130 -10.04 -1.30 2.19
C LEU A 130 -11.27 -2.10 1.79
N MET A 131 -11.34 -2.48 0.51
CA MET A 131 -12.49 -3.18 -0.04
C MET A 131 -12.01 -4.38 -0.85
N ASN A 132 -12.54 -5.55 -0.53
CA ASN A 132 -12.55 -6.67 -1.45
C ASN A 132 -13.97 -6.76 -2.02
N ALA A 133 -14.17 -6.28 -3.25
CA ALA A 133 -15.50 -6.16 -3.84
C ALA A 133 -16.05 -7.54 -4.23
N LEU A 134 -16.75 -8.18 -3.30
CA LEU A 134 -17.56 -9.36 -3.58
C LEU A 134 -18.92 -8.93 -4.17
N PRO A 135 -19.48 -9.68 -5.14
CA PRO A 135 -20.81 -9.40 -5.67
C PRO A 135 -21.85 -9.32 -4.55
N GLY A 136 -22.59 -8.21 -4.47
CA GLY A 136 -23.67 -8.00 -3.49
C GLY A 136 -23.26 -7.35 -2.16
N GLN A 137 -21.98 -7.04 -1.94
CA GLN A 137 -21.53 -6.38 -0.71
C GLN A 137 -21.50 -4.86 -0.88
N GLN A 138 -22.29 -4.13 -0.08
CA GLN A 138 -22.41 -2.66 -0.15
C GLN A 138 -21.49 -1.92 0.83
N SER A 139 -20.93 -0.84 0.28
CA SER A 139 -20.14 0.26 0.86
C SER A 139 -18.98 -0.12 1.78
N ALA A 140 -17.76 0.04 1.28
CA ALA A 140 -16.58 0.00 2.12
C ALA A 140 -16.53 1.24 3.01
N GLN A 141 -16.54 1.03 4.33
CA GLN A 141 -16.40 2.11 5.31
C GLN A 141 -14.93 2.45 5.51
N ALA A 142 -14.67 3.69 5.93
CA ALA A 142 -13.33 4.08 6.32
C ALA A 142 -12.93 3.31 7.59
N VAL A 143 -11.70 2.78 7.60
CA VAL A 143 -11.12 2.14 8.76
C VAL A 143 -10.83 3.22 9.80
N ASP A 144 -11.42 3.09 10.99
CA ASP A 144 -10.98 3.87 12.14
C ASP A 144 -9.56 3.43 12.54
N LEU A 145 -8.57 4.23 12.15
CA LEU A 145 -7.16 3.94 12.37
C LEU A 145 -6.75 3.97 13.84
N GLN A 146 -7.55 4.57 14.72
CA GLN A 146 -7.27 4.60 16.16
C GLN A 146 -7.93 3.44 16.89
N ALA A 147 -9.17 3.10 16.51
CA ALA A 147 -9.92 2.04 17.17
C ALA A 147 -9.60 0.63 16.64
N HIS A 148 -9.27 0.49 15.36
CA HIS A 148 -9.04 -0.83 14.74
C HIS A 148 -7.55 -1.22 14.65
N ALA A 149 -6.64 -0.39 15.16
CA ALA A 149 -5.22 -0.74 15.20
C ALA A 149 -4.96 -1.75 16.32
N ASP A 150 -4.41 -2.91 15.95
CA ASP A 150 -3.92 -3.91 16.92
C ASP A 150 -2.66 -3.42 17.65
N HIS A 151 -1.79 -2.70 16.93
CA HIS A 151 -0.57 -2.12 17.49
C HIS A 151 -0.12 -0.87 16.72
N GLY A 152 0.66 0.00 17.38
CA GLY A 152 1.24 1.20 16.76
C GLY A 152 2.48 1.68 17.51
N VAL A 153 3.49 2.12 16.76
CA VAL A 153 4.76 2.63 17.30
C VAL A 153 5.07 3.97 16.65
N ASN A 154 5.45 4.98 17.45
CA ASN A 154 5.77 6.34 16.98
C ASN A 154 4.68 6.98 16.10
N VAL A 155 3.43 6.62 16.34
CA VAL A 155 2.26 7.16 15.64
C VAL A 155 1.47 8.07 16.58
N GLN A 156 0.93 9.15 16.04
CA GLN A 156 0.06 10.11 16.73
C GLN A 156 -1.08 10.49 15.77
N PRO A 157 -2.23 10.97 16.28
CA PRO A 157 -3.26 11.55 15.43
C PRO A 157 -2.70 12.70 14.58
N CYS A 158 -3.02 12.69 13.29
CA CYS A 158 -2.63 13.78 12.40
C CYS A 158 -3.45 15.03 12.67
N SER A 159 -2.80 16.09 13.11
CA SER A 159 -3.39 17.44 13.14
C SER A 159 -3.70 17.88 11.71
N SER A 160 -4.94 18.34 11.50
CA SER A 160 -5.50 18.77 10.21
C SER A 160 -4.64 19.81 9.49
#